data_AF-A0A834IEU6-F1
#
_entry.id   AF-A0A834IEU6-F1
#
_cell.length_a   1.000
_cell.length_b   1.000
_cell.length_c   1.000
_cell.angle_alpha   90.00
_cell.angle_beta   90.00
_cell.angle_gamma   90.00
#
_symmetry.space_group_name_H-M   'P 1'
#
loop_
_entity.id
_entity.type
_entity.pdbx_description
1 polymer ?
#
loop_
_entity_poly.entity_id
_entity_poly.type
_entity_poly.pdbx_seq_one_letter_code
_entity_poly.pdbx_strand_id
1 'polypeptide(L)'
;MDKKKFRVLIRYCFFKGKHTVEEKIWLDSGFPDIAPGKSTIKDWYANFRRGEVSTKIGECSGRPKGVVIDENFKKIHKIILNDRKSKLNEIADTLKISTEPVHHIINEYFGMRKLCGKWVQRELIFDQKQRRVDDSKQCLKMKSLTNDIVSSCIKQREAVNST
;
A
#
# COMPACT_ATOMS: atom_id res chain seq x y z
N MET A 1 -31.53 -4.65 -11.17
CA MET A 1 -31.87 -4.68 -9.73
C MET A 1 -30.66 -5.22 -8.95
N ASP A 2 -30.32 -4.68 -7.77
CA ASP A 2 -29.13 -5.13 -7.03
C ASP A 2 -29.33 -6.47 -6.34
N LYS A 3 -28.28 -7.28 -6.26
CA LYS A 3 -28.27 -8.57 -5.55
C LYS A 3 -28.73 -8.47 -4.08
N LYS A 4 -28.53 -7.32 -3.43
CA LYS A 4 -29.01 -7.05 -2.06
C LYS A 4 -30.53 -6.97 -1.98
N LYS A 5 -31.19 -6.41 -3.00
CA LYS A 5 -32.65 -6.23 -3.05
C LYS A 5 -33.37 -7.58 -3.21
N PHE A 6 -32.82 -8.48 -4.02
CA PHE A 6 -33.34 -9.86 -4.14
C PHE A 6 -33.33 -10.61 -2.81
N ARG A 7 -32.32 -10.41 -1.95
CA ARG A 7 -32.30 -11.06 -0.62
C ARG A 7 -33.42 -10.59 0.29
N VAL A 8 -33.79 -9.32 0.20
CA VAL A 8 -34.91 -8.76 0.96
C VAL A 8 -36.22 -9.38 0.46
N LEU A 9 -36.38 -9.53 -0.85
CA LEU A 9 -37.52 -10.21 -1.44
C LEU A 9 -37.59 -11.69 -1.04
N ILE A 10 -36.46 -12.41 -1.10
CA ILE A 10 -36.38 -13.82 -0.69
C ILE A 10 -36.71 -13.98 0.80
N ARG A 11 -36.21 -13.06 1.64
CA ARG A 11 -36.54 -13.02 3.07
C ARG A 11 -38.04 -12.78 3.28
N TYR A 12 -38.64 -11.84 2.55
CA TYR A 12 -40.07 -11.57 2.64
C TYR A 12 -40.92 -12.78 2.22
N CYS A 13 -40.58 -13.43 1.10
CA CYS A 13 -41.25 -14.63 0.60
C CYS A 13 -41.14 -15.80 1.58
N PHE A 14 -39.97 -15.97 2.23
CA PHE A 14 -39.78 -16.94 3.29
C PHE A 14 -40.72 -16.70 4.48
N PHE A 15 -40.79 -15.48 5.00
CA PHE A 15 -41.70 -15.14 6.11
C PHE A 15 -43.19 -15.22 5.73
N LYS A 16 -43.52 -15.07 4.45
CA LYS A 16 -44.88 -15.29 3.93
C LYS A 16 -45.21 -16.77 3.70
N GLY A 17 -44.28 -17.69 3.97
CA GLY A 17 -44.51 -19.13 3.87
C GLY A 17 -44.51 -19.67 2.43
N LYS A 18 -44.03 -18.90 1.44
CA LYS A 18 -43.97 -19.36 0.04
C LYS A 18 -42.89 -20.41 -0.17
N HIS A 19 -43.15 -21.37 -1.06
CA HIS A 19 -42.16 -22.37 -1.45
C HIS A 19 -41.13 -21.81 -2.44
N THR A 20 -39.90 -22.33 -2.40
CA THR A 20 -38.77 -21.89 -3.26
C THR A 20 -39.06 -22.01 -4.77
N VAL A 21 -39.95 -22.94 -5.16
CA VAL A 21 -40.35 -23.13 -6.57
C VAL A 21 -41.28 -22.02 -7.03
N GLU A 22 -42.31 -21.70 -6.23
CA GLU A 22 -43.25 -20.61 -6.50
C GLU A 22 -42.54 -19.26 -6.52
N GLU A 23 -41.58 -19.08 -5.61
CA GLU A 23 -40.78 -17.88 -5.56
C GLU A 23 -39.89 -17.73 -6.79
N LYS A 24 -39.26 -18.82 -7.26
CA LYS A 24 -38.45 -18.78 -8.49
C LYS A 24 -39.29 -18.36 -9.69
N ILE A 25 -40.49 -18.92 -9.84
CA ILE A 25 -41.43 -18.55 -10.91
C ILE A 25 -41.83 -17.07 -10.78
N TRP A 26 -42.12 -16.60 -9.56
CA TRP A 26 -42.46 -15.20 -9.32
C TRP A 26 -41.31 -14.23 -9.64
N LEU A 27 -40.08 -14.59 -9.25
CA LEU A 27 -38.88 -13.80 -9.53
C LEU A 27 -38.54 -13.80 -11.02
N ASP A 28 -38.72 -14.92 -11.72
CA ASP A 28 -38.49 -15.00 -13.17
C ASP A 28 -39.55 -14.25 -13.97
N SER A 29 -40.81 -14.27 -13.51
CA SER A 29 -41.89 -13.49 -14.11
C SER A 29 -41.71 -11.99 -13.90
N GLY A 30 -41.21 -11.56 -12.74
CA GLY A 30 -40.99 -10.14 -12.43
C GLY A 30 -39.66 -9.59 -12.94
N PHE A 31 -38.63 -10.45 -13.07
CA PHE A 31 -37.24 -10.05 -13.36
C PHE A 31 -36.50 -11.08 -14.25
N PRO A 32 -36.95 -11.31 -15.49
CA PRO A 32 -36.47 -12.42 -16.33
C PRO A 32 -34.95 -12.47 -16.53
N ASP A 33 -34.28 -11.33 -16.72
CA ASP A 33 -32.84 -11.28 -17.03
C ASP A 33 -31.92 -11.17 -15.81
N ILE A 34 -32.48 -10.89 -14.62
CA ILE A 34 -31.71 -10.54 -13.42
C ILE A 34 -32.09 -11.42 -12.22
N ALA A 35 -33.07 -12.31 -12.39
CA ALA A 35 -33.54 -13.18 -11.33
C ALA A 35 -32.42 -14.09 -10.82
N PRO A 36 -32.34 -14.31 -9.49
CA PRO A 36 -31.36 -15.21 -8.92
C PRO A 36 -31.61 -16.65 -9.38
N GLY A 37 -30.53 -17.43 -9.44
CA GLY A 37 -30.59 -18.86 -9.74
C GLY A 37 -31.35 -19.64 -8.65
N LYS A 38 -31.90 -20.80 -9.03
CA LYS A 38 -32.63 -21.68 -8.10
C LYS A 38 -31.77 -22.13 -6.91
N SER A 39 -30.47 -22.35 -7.11
CA SER A 39 -29.52 -22.67 -6.04
C SER A 39 -29.42 -21.55 -5.02
N THR A 40 -29.23 -20.32 -5.49
CA THR A 40 -29.14 -19.13 -4.63
C THR A 40 -30.38 -18.97 -3.74
N ILE A 41 -31.59 -19.15 -4.29
CA ILE A 41 -32.83 -19.07 -3.51
C ILE A 41 -32.88 -20.16 -2.43
N LYS A 42 -32.50 -21.40 -2.77
CA LYS A 42 -32.44 -22.52 -1.81
C LYS A 42 -31.44 -22.27 -0.68
N ASP A 43 -30.25 -21.75 -1.00
CA ASP A 43 -29.21 -21.46 -0.03
C ASP A 43 -29.67 -20.39 0.98
N TRP A 44 -30.35 -19.34 0.49
CA TRP A 44 -30.95 -18.32 1.35
C TRP A 44 -32.06 -18.88 2.24
N TYR A 45 -32.94 -19.71 1.70
CA TYR A 45 -33.96 -20.41 2.50
C TYR A 45 -33.35 -21.30 3.58
N ALA A 46 -32.24 -21.98 3.28
CA ALA A 46 -31.50 -22.77 4.26
C ALA A 46 -30.88 -21.91 5.36
N ASN A 47 -30.30 -20.74 5.01
CA ASN A 47 -29.80 -19.77 5.99
C ASN A 47 -30.92 -19.26 6.90
N PHE A 48 -32.08 -18.91 6.34
CA PHE A 48 -33.23 -18.44 7.14
C PHE A 48 -33.78 -19.53 8.06
N ARG A 49 -33.79 -20.80 7.62
CA ARG A 49 -34.14 -21.94 8.49
C ARG A 49 -33.15 -22.14 9.64
N ARG A 50 -31.87 -21.80 9.44
CA ARG A 50 -30.83 -21.82 10.48
C ARG A 50 -30.91 -20.62 11.45
N GLY A 51 -31.90 -19.75 11.29
CA GLY A 51 -32.09 -18.55 12.14
C GLY A 51 -31.20 -17.37 11.75
N GLU A 52 -30.46 -17.45 10.64
CA GLU A 52 -29.65 -16.34 10.14
C GLU A 52 -30.55 -15.34 9.41
N VAL A 53 -31.07 -14.35 10.14
CA VAL A 53 -32.04 -13.39 9.60
C VAL A 53 -31.36 -12.25 8.81
N SER A 54 -30.03 -12.14 8.85
CA SER A 54 -29.31 -11.05 8.19
C SER A 54 -29.36 -11.18 6.66
N THR A 55 -29.72 -10.09 5.97
CA THR A 55 -29.65 -10.00 4.50
C THR A 55 -28.26 -9.55 4.01
N LYS A 56 -27.38 -9.20 4.94
CA LYS A 56 -25.97 -8.88 4.66
C LYS A 56 -25.22 -10.20 4.52
N ILE A 57 -24.34 -10.31 3.52
CA ILE A 57 -23.31 -11.36 3.53
C ILE A 57 -22.47 -11.10 4.78
N GLY A 58 -22.28 -12.11 5.65
CA GLY A 58 -21.27 -12.02 6.70
C GLY A 58 -19.92 -11.68 6.08
N GLU A 59 -19.04 -11.02 6.83
CA GLU A 59 -17.70 -10.74 6.32
C GLU A 59 -17.09 -12.04 5.79
N CYS A 60 -16.88 -12.13 4.48
CA CYS A 60 -16.22 -13.29 3.91
C CYS A 60 -14.90 -13.42 4.66
N SER A 61 -14.69 -14.55 5.35
CA SER A 61 -13.41 -14.87 5.92
C SER A 61 -12.43 -14.98 4.76
N GLY A 62 -11.81 -13.84 4.41
CA GLY A 62 -10.79 -13.80 3.38
C GLY A 62 -9.60 -14.64 3.82
N ARG A 63 -8.59 -14.73 2.95
CA ARG A 63 -7.32 -15.35 3.30
C ARG A 63 -6.81 -14.75 4.63
N PRO A 64 -6.40 -15.57 5.62
CA PRO A 64 -5.95 -15.05 6.91
C PRO A 64 -4.77 -14.09 6.72
N LYS A 65 -4.96 -12.82 7.09
CA LYS A 65 -3.97 -11.74 7.00
C LYS A 65 -3.30 -11.41 8.35
N GLY A 66 -3.70 -12.04 9.46
CA GLY A 66 -3.35 -11.51 10.78
C GLY A 66 -2.05 -12.06 11.38
N VAL A 67 -1.96 -13.39 11.57
CA VAL A 67 -1.06 -13.94 12.60
C VAL A 67 0.32 -14.32 12.08
N VAL A 68 0.44 -14.76 10.83
CA VAL A 68 1.74 -15.08 10.18
C VAL A 68 2.48 -13.80 9.75
N ILE A 69 1.82 -12.65 9.89
CA ILE A 69 2.27 -11.41 9.30
C ILE A 69 3.22 -10.66 10.24
N ASP A 70 2.92 -10.52 11.53
CA ASP A 70 3.72 -9.70 12.46
C ASP A 70 5.16 -10.17 12.69
N GLU A 71 5.41 -11.48 12.82
CA GLU A 71 6.78 -11.99 12.96
C GLU A 71 7.60 -11.79 11.69
N ASN A 72 6.97 -12.00 10.53
CA ASN A 72 7.61 -11.85 9.24
C ASN A 72 7.89 -10.37 8.91
N PHE A 73 7.06 -9.45 9.38
CA PHE A 73 7.30 -8.01 9.27
C PHE A 73 8.63 -7.60 9.89
N LYS A 74 8.86 -8.00 11.15
CA LYS A 74 10.10 -7.65 11.86
C LYS A 74 11.32 -8.23 11.14
N LYS A 75 11.21 -9.45 10.63
CA LYS A 75 12.30 -10.11 9.89
C LYS A 75 12.58 -9.42 8.54
N ILE A 76 11.55 -9.12 7.74
CA ILE A 76 11.70 -8.40 6.46
C ILE A 76 12.31 -7.02 6.71
N HIS A 77 11.82 -6.28 7.72
CA HIS A 77 12.33 -4.96 8.07
C HIS A 77 13.83 -5.01 8.44
N LYS A 78 14.24 -6.01 9.23
CA LYS A 78 15.65 -6.21 9.60
C LYS A 78 16.53 -6.52 8.38
N ILE A 79 16.07 -7.34 7.45
CA ILE A 79 16.83 -7.67 6.22
C ILE A 79 17.04 -6.40 5.39
N ILE A 80 16.00 -5.59 5.18
CA ILE A 80 16.07 -4.36 4.38
C ILE A 80 16.99 -3.31 5.02
N LEU A 81 16.99 -3.19 6.35
CA LEU A 81 17.89 -2.26 7.04
C LEU A 81 19.36 -2.66 6.96
N ASN A 82 19.64 -3.96 6.97
CA ASN A 82 21.00 -4.49 6.85
C ASN A 82 21.53 -4.33 5.41
N ASP A 83 20.71 -4.65 4.42
CA ASP A 83 21.05 -4.44 3.01
C ASP A 83 19.87 -3.85 2.23
N ARG A 84 19.99 -2.56 1.94
CA ARG A 84 18.98 -1.82 1.17
C ARG A 84 18.90 -2.24 -0.30
N LYS A 85 19.88 -2.99 -0.80
CA LYS A 85 19.93 -3.46 -2.20
C LYS A 85 19.39 -4.88 -2.38
N SER A 86 18.95 -5.54 -1.31
CA SER A 86 18.43 -6.91 -1.35
C SER A 86 17.27 -7.05 -2.34
N LYS A 87 17.28 -8.14 -3.11
CA LYS A 87 16.20 -8.42 -4.06
C LYS A 87 15.00 -9.04 -3.36
N LEU A 88 13.83 -8.82 -3.95
CA LEU A 88 12.57 -9.37 -3.44
C LEU A 88 12.60 -10.91 -3.33
N ASN A 89 13.17 -11.59 -4.33
CA ASN A 89 13.31 -13.05 -4.31
C ASN A 89 14.27 -13.52 -3.20
N GLU A 90 15.38 -12.81 -2.98
CA GLU A 90 16.36 -13.16 -1.94
C GLU A 90 15.71 -13.07 -0.54
N ILE A 91 14.87 -12.06 -0.30
CA ILE A 91 14.11 -11.92 0.94
C ILE A 91 13.08 -13.06 1.09
N ALA A 92 12.35 -13.36 0.02
CA ALA A 92 11.36 -14.45 0.01
C ALA A 92 12.00 -15.82 0.28
N ASP A 93 13.14 -16.10 -0.37
CA ASP A 93 13.91 -17.33 -0.21
C ASP A 93 14.52 -17.49 1.17
N THR A 94 14.94 -16.37 1.78
CA THR A 94 15.46 -16.33 3.16
C THR A 94 14.38 -16.67 4.18
N LEU A 95 13.16 -16.18 3.96
CA LEU A 95 12.04 -16.38 4.89
C LEU A 95 11.18 -17.60 4.56
N LYS A 96 11.42 -18.26 3.41
CA LYS A 96 10.63 -19.37 2.87
C LYS A 96 9.15 -19.01 2.70
N ILE A 97 8.90 -17.80 2.20
CA ILE A 97 7.56 -17.27 1.91
C ILE A 97 7.45 -17.02 0.40
N SER A 98 6.24 -16.96 -0.14
CA SER A 98 6.07 -16.50 -1.52
C SER A 98 6.46 -15.02 -1.67
N THR A 99 6.70 -14.61 -2.90
CA THR A 99 7.14 -13.26 -3.26
C THR A 99 6.03 -12.21 -3.08
N GLU A 100 4.75 -12.57 -3.26
CA GLU A 100 3.66 -11.59 -3.20
C GLU A 100 3.45 -10.98 -1.81
N PRO A 101 3.44 -11.76 -0.70
CA PRO A 101 3.41 -11.21 0.65
C PRO A 101 4.57 -10.25 0.90
N VAL A 102 5.80 -10.61 0.51
CA VAL A 102 6.97 -9.74 0.69
C VAL A 102 6.78 -8.42 -0.06
N HIS A 103 6.34 -8.48 -1.32
CA HIS A 103 6.03 -7.28 -2.11
C HIS A 103 4.95 -6.40 -1.45
N HIS A 104 3.86 -7.03 -1.01
CA HIS A 104 2.74 -6.34 -0.37
C HIS A 104 3.18 -5.66 0.93
N ILE A 105 4.01 -6.31 1.73
CA ILE A 105 4.54 -5.77 2.98
C ILE A 105 5.42 -4.54 2.73
N ILE A 106 6.36 -4.66 1.78
CA ILE A 106 7.30 -3.58 1.46
C ILE A 106 6.56 -2.35 0.93
N ASN A 107 5.58 -2.55 0.04
CA ASN A 107 4.89 -1.43 -0.60
C ASN A 107 3.76 -0.85 0.25
N GLU A 108 2.85 -1.67 0.78
CA GLU A 108 1.63 -1.18 1.45
C GLU A 108 1.87 -0.85 2.91
N TYR A 109 2.68 -1.65 3.62
CA TYR A 109 2.87 -1.46 5.06
C TYR A 109 4.10 -0.62 5.39
N PHE A 110 5.22 -0.84 4.70
CA PHE A 110 6.42 0.00 4.90
C PHE A 110 6.42 1.26 4.02
N GLY A 111 5.58 1.34 2.99
CA GLY A 111 5.55 2.49 2.08
C GLY A 111 6.85 2.67 1.28
N MET A 112 7.67 1.61 1.17
CA MET A 112 8.96 1.68 0.50
C MET A 112 8.80 1.47 -1.00
N ARG A 113 9.67 2.12 -1.78
CA ARG A 113 9.71 1.98 -3.24
C ARG A 113 11.10 1.60 -3.70
N LYS A 114 11.17 0.76 -4.73
CA LYS A 114 12.43 0.45 -5.40
C LYS A 114 12.94 1.68 -6.15
N LEU A 115 14.15 2.10 -5.84
CA LEU A 115 14.83 3.20 -6.52
C LEU A 115 16.09 2.65 -7.22
N CYS A 116 16.40 3.21 -8.38
CA CYS A 116 17.66 2.93 -9.05
C CYS A 116 18.81 3.64 -8.31
N GLY A 117 19.94 2.95 -8.17
CA GLY A 117 21.16 3.56 -7.65
C GLY A 117 21.64 4.69 -8.58
N LYS A 118 22.25 5.72 -7.99
CA LYS A 118 22.90 6.80 -8.77
C LYS A 118 24.26 6.33 -9.27
N TRP A 119 24.52 6.51 -10.57
CA TRP A 119 25.84 6.26 -11.14
C TRP A 119 26.87 7.26 -10.59
N VAL A 120 28.02 6.74 -10.21
CA VAL A 120 29.17 7.51 -9.73
C VAL A 120 30.36 7.19 -10.64
N GLN A 121 31.03 8.22 -11.14
CA GLN A 121 32.06 8.09 -12.19
C GLN A 121 33.27 7.26 -11.77
N ARG A 122 33.66 7.30 -10.49
CA ARG A 122 34.82 6.58 -9.96
C ARG A 122 34.63 6.27 -8.48
N GLU A 123 35.14 5.11 -8.07
CA GLU A 123 35.31 4.78 -6.66
C GLU A 123 36.58 5.45 -6.12
N LEU A 124 36.40 6.32 -5.13
CA LEU A 124 37.49 7.11 -4.55
C LEU A 124 38.15 6.34 -3.41
N ILE A 125 39.49 6.33 -3.40
CA ILE A 125 40.27 5.86 -2.24
C ILE A 125 40.24 6.89 -1.12
N PHE A 126 40.66 6.48 0.09
CA PHE A 126 40.60 7.31 1.30
C PHE A 126 41.23 8.70 1.11
N ASP A 127 42.47 8.76 0.63
CA ASP A 127 43.19 10.04 0.44
C ASP A 127 42.55 10.97 -0.59
N GLN A 128 41.84 10.40 -1.58
CA GLN A 128 41.11 11.18 -2.57
C GLN A 128 39.82 11.76 -1.98
N LYS A 129 39.14 11.03 -1.09
CA LYS A 129 37.98 11.55 -0.36
C LYS A 129 38.39 12.69 0.56
N GLN A 130 39.50 12.54 1.27
CA GLN A 130 40.01 13.56 2.18
C GLN A 130 40.37 14.85 1.43
N ARG A 131 41.16 14.76 0.36
CA ARG A 131 41.47 15.91 -0.51
C ARG A 131 40.23 16.64 -1.00
N ARG A 132 39.22 15.91 -1.50
CA ARG A 132 37.96 16.54 -1.94
C ARG A 132 37.25 17.32 -0.83
N VAL A 133 37.26 16.80 0.40
CA VAL A 133 36.67 17.50 1.55
C VAL A 133 37.45 18.77 1.86
N ASP A 134 38.77 18.70 1.85
CA ASP A 134 39.65 19.84 2.16
C ASP A 134 39.55 20.93 1.09
N ASP A 135 39.59 20.55 -0.19
CA ASP A 135 39.37 21.45 -1.33
C ASP A 135 37.99 22.14 -1.22
N SER A 136 36.93 21.37 -0.89
CA SER A 136 35.59 21.93 -0.74
C SER A 136 35.50 22.91 0.43
N LYS A 137 36.18 22.65 1.55
CA LYS A 137 36.23 23.56 2.70
C LYS A 137 36.97 24.85 2.36
N GLN A 138 38.08 24.74 1.63
CA GLN A 138 38.84 25.90 1.16
C GLN A 138 38.02 26.77 0.21
N CYS A 139 37.34 26.16 -0.77
CA CYS A 139 36.45 26.86 -1.69
C CYS A 139 35.29 27.56 -0.96
N LEU A 140 34.68 26.92 0.04
CA LEU A 140 33.63 27.54 0.85
C LEU A 140 34.13 28.74 1.64
N LYS A 141 35.31 28.64 2.27
CA LYS A 141 35.94 29.73 3.02
C LYS A 141 36.29 30.91 2.11
N MET A 142 36.84 30.64 0.93
CA MET A 142 37.14 31.68 -0.04
C MET A 142 35.86 32.41 -0.47
N LYS A 143 34.76 31.66 -0.70
CA LYS A 143 33.46 32.23 -1.07
C LYS A 143 32.86 33.13 0.01
N SER A 144 32.97 32.75 1.29
CA SER A 144 32.50 33.61 2.39
C SER A 144 33.32 34.90 2.47
N LEU A 145 34.66 34.81 2.40
CA LEU A 145 35.54 35.97 2.39
C LEU A 145 35.22 36.93 1.23
N THR A 146 34.98 36.41 0.02
CA THR A 146 34.61 37.26 -1.12
C THR A 146 33.26 37.95 -0.91
N ASN A 147 32.28 37.27 -0.31
CA ASN A 147 30.98 37.87 0.00
C ASN A 147 31.12 38.99 1.05
N ASP A 148 31.99 38.80 2.04
CA ASP A 148 32.25 39.79 3.08
C ASP A 148 32.96 41.03 2.51
N ILE A 149 33.95 40.82 1.64
CA ILE A 149 34.66 41.91 0.94
C ILE A 149 33.67 42.69 0.06
N VAL A 150 32.87 42.00 -0.76
CA VAL A 150 31.88 42.66 -1.63
C VAL A 150 30.86 43.45 -0.81
N SER A 151 30.36 42.88 0.30
CA SER A 151 29.42 43.58 1.20
C SER A 151 30.05 44.81 1.85
N SER A 152 31.33 44.74 2.23
CA SER A 152 32.07 45.88 2.76
C SER A 152 32.22 46.99 1.71
N CYS A 153 32.60 46.65 0.48
CA CYS A 153 32.74 47.60 -0.62
C CYS A 153 31.40 48.28 -0.98
N ILE A 154 30.28 47.55 -0.93
CA ILE A 154 28.94 48.11 -1.17
C ILE A 154 28.61 49.15 -0.09
N LYS A 155 28.81 48.81 1.20
CA LYS A 155 28.55 49.74 2.32
C LYS A 155 29.42 51.00 2.26
N GLN A 156 30.69 50.85 1.89
CA GLN A 156 31.59 51.99 1.71
C GLN A 156 31.10 52.92 0.58
N ARG A 157 30.62 52.36 -0.52
CA ARG A 157 30.08 53.14 -1.66
C ARG A 157 28.78 53.86 -1.30
N GLU A 158 27.89 53.22 -0.55
CA GLU A 158 26.65 53.84 -0.06
C GLU A 158 26.92 54.98 0.93
N ALA A 159 27.93 54.82 1.79
CA ALA A 159 28.35 55.86 2.73
C ALA A 159 28.92 57.10 2.01
N VAL A 160 29.73 56.91 0.96
CA VAL A 160 30.27 58.01 0.15
C VAL A 160 29.16 58.76 -0.60
N ASN A 161 28.14 58.06 -1.09
CA ASN A 161 27.04 58.67 -1.86
C ASN A 161 25.96 59.37 -1.01
N SER A 162 26.00 59.25 0.32
CA SER A 162 25.07 59.95 1.25
C SER A 162 25.63 61.26 1.83
N THR A 163 26.86 61.63 1.46
CA THR A 163 27.53 62.89 1.79
C THR A 163 27.58 63.79 0.57
#